data_AF-X0TBR7-F1
#
_entry.id   AF-X0TBR7-F1
#
_cell.length_a   1.000
_cell.length_b   1.000
_cell.length_c   1.000
_cell.angle_alpha   90.00
_cell.angle_beta   90.00
_cell.angle_gamma   90.00
#
_symmetry.space_group_name_H-M   'P 1'
#
loop_
_entity.id
_entity.type
_entity.pdbx_description
1 polymer ?
#
loop_
_entity_poly.entity_id
_entity_poly.type
_entity_poly.pdbx_seq_one_letter_code
_entity_poly.pdbx_strand_id
1 'polypeptide(L)' 'MKEKPMEIKMEGYEVVEKKAEHGGNSARIYVPKHWIGKRVRAVKLDP' A
#
# COMPACT_ATOMS: atom_id res chain seq x y z
N MET A 1 14.92 1.11 17.46
CA MET A 1 13.91 0.22 18.08
C MET A 1 13.34 -0.66 16.97
N LYS A 2 13.18 -1.98 17.16
CA LYS A 2 12.50 -2.81 16.16
C LYS A 2 11.02 -2.45 16.17
N GLU A 3 10.48 -2.00 15.04
CA GLU A 3 9.05 -1.78 14.89
C GLU A 3 8.33 -3.12 15.09
N LYS A 4 7.28 -3.15 15.91
CA LYS A 4 6.46 -4.34 16.11
C LYS A 4 5.33 -4.32 15.08
N PRO A 5 5.02 -5.45 14.42
CA PRO A 5 3.87 -5.51 13.52
C PRO A 5 2.57 -5.21 14.29
N MET A 6 1.62 -4.57 13.61
CA MET A 6 0.29 -4.26 14.14
C MET A 6 -0.79 -4.94 13.31
N GLU A 7 -1.87 -5.38 13.95
CA GLU A 7 -3.03 -5.93 13.26
C GLU A 7 -3.89 -4.78 12.70
N ILE A 8 -4.20 -4.84 11.40
CA ILE A 8 -5.07 -3.88 10.73
C ILE A 8 -6.24 -4.65 10.12
N LYS A 9 -7.46 -4.38 10.62
CA LYS A 9 -8.70 -4.90 10.04
C LYS A 9 -9.29 -3.86 9.09
N MET A 10 -9.57 -4.25 7.85
CA MET A 10 -10.23 -3.39 6.88
C MET A 10 -11.11 -4.20 5.93
N GLU A 11 -12.16 -3.56 5.45
CA GLU A 11 -12.98 -4.06 4.36
C GLU A 11 -12.51 -3.41 3.06
N GLY A 12 -12.52 -4.19 1.98
CA GLY A 12 -12.08 -3.75 0.66
C GLY A 12 -12.66 -4.63 -0.43
N TYR A 13 -12.61 -4.13 -1.65
CA TYR A 13 -13.15 -4.83 -2.82
C TYR A 13 -12.08 -5.63 -3.57
N GLU A 14 -10.81 -5.26 -3.42
CA GLU A 14 -9.67 -5.87 -4.11
C GLU A 14 -8.38 -5.56 -3.32
N VAL A 15 -7.42 -6.50 -3.31
CA VAL A 15 -6.11 -6.36 -2.65
C VAL A 15 -5.01 -6.63 -3.66
N VAL A 16 -3.96 -5.80 -3.65
CA VAL A 16 -2.81 -5.94 -4.55
C VAL A 16 -1.52 -5.74 -3.77
N GLU A 17 -0.69 -6.77 -3.73
CA GLU A 17 0.63 -6.73 -3.08
C GLU A 17 1.71 -6.33 -4.10
N LYS A 18 2.40 -5.23 -3.81
CA LYS A 18 3.48 -4.70 -4.66
C LYS A 18 4.57 -4.08 -3.80
N LYS A 19 5.81 -4.16 -4.28
CA LYS A 19 6.93 -3.44 -3.68
C LYS A 19 6.82 -1.95 -3.98
N ALA A 20 7.10 -1.13 -2.98
CA ALA A 20 7.22 0.30 -3.18
C ALA A 20 8.53 0.61 -3.92
N GLU A 21 8.43 1.33 -5.03
CA GLU A 21 9.55 1.70 -5.89
C GLU A 21 9.97 3.14 -5.62
N HIS A 22 11.21 3.49 -5.97
CA HIS A 22 11.73 4.84 -5.83
C HIS A 22 10.91 5.85 -6.67
N GLY A 23 10.60 6.99 -6.05
CA GLY A 23 9.84 8.10 -6.63
C GLY A 23 10.37 9.44 -6.13
N GLY A 24 11.60 9.79 -6.53
CA GLY A 24 12.27 11.01 -6.10
C GLY A 24 12.43 11.04 -4.57
N ASN A 25 11.85 12.04 -3.91
CA ASN A 25 11.89 12.13 -2.44
C ASN A 25 10.82 11.26 -1.74
N SER A 26 10.20 10.33 -2.46
CA SER A 26 9.12 9.47 -1.96
C SER A 26 9.22 8.04 -2.51
N ALA A 27 8.30 7.17 -2.07
CA ALA A 27 8.09 5.86 -2.66
C ALA A 27 6.70 5.79 -3.31
N ARG A 28 6.59 5.01 -4.39
CA ARG A 28 5.35 4.85 -5.17
C ARG A 28 5.01 3.38 -5.38
N ILE A 29 3.71 3.09 -5.45
CA ILE A 29 3.17 1.80 -5.88
C ILE A 29 2.27 2.03 -7.10
N TYR A 30 2.39 1.17 -8.12
CA TYR A 30 1.50 1.21 -9.28
C TYR A 30 0.32 0.27 -9.07
N VAL A 31 -0.87 0.82 -8.93
CA VAL A 31 -2.12 0.04 -8.83
C VAL A 31 -2.73 -0.22 -10.22
N PRO A 32 -3.65 -1.19 -10.36
CA PRO A 32 -4.37 -1.42 -11.61
C PRO A 32 -5.05 -0.16 -12.17
N LYS A 33 -5.09 -0.03 -13.50
CA LYS A 33 -5.65 1.17 -14.17
C LYS A 33 -7.12 1.42 -13.86
N HIS A 34 -7.91 0.37 -13.62
CA HIS A 34 -9.34 0.51 -13.30
C HIS A 34 -9.61 1.15 -11.93
N TRP A 35 -8.58 1.35 -11.11
CA TRP A 35 -8.67 2.06 -9.84
C TRP A 35 -8.61 3.60 -9.98
N ILE A 36 -8.38 4.13 -11.17
CA ILE A 36 -8.39 5.59 -11.40
C ILE A 36 -9.72 6.19 -10.91
N GLY A 37 -9.63 7.24 -10.09
CA GLY A 37 -10.78 7.91 -9.48
C GLY A 37 -11.41 7.15 -8.29
N LYS A 38 -10.89 5.99 -7.90
CA LYS A 38 -11.33 5.25 -6.71
C LYS A 38 -10.50 5.66 -5.47
N ARG A 39 -11.12 5.62 -4.30
CA ARG A 39 -10.45 5.85 -3.03
C ARG A 39 -9.71 4.57 -2.62
N VAL A 40 -8.40 4.67 -2.42
CA VAL A 40 -7.53 3.55 -2.07
C VAL A 40 -6.73 3.87 -0.81
N ARG A 41 -6.33 2.84 -0.07
CA ARG A 41 -5.37 2.93 1.04
C ARG A 41 -4.22 1.97 0.77
N ALA A 42 -3.00 2.41 1.05
CA ALA A 42 -1.81 1.57 1.03
C ALA A 42 -1.43 1.22 2.48
N VAL A 43 -1.04 -0.03 2.71
CA VAL A 43 -0.55 -0.51 4.02
C VAL A 43 0.84 -1.06 3.83
N LYS A 44 1.77 -0.62 4.67
CA LYS A 44 3.14 -1.14 4.73
C LYS A 44 3.10 -2.50 5.44
N LEU A 45 3.65 -3.54 4.82
CA LEU A 45 3.63 -4.91 5.36
C LEU A 45 4.87 -5.22 6.24
N ASP A 46 5.98 -4.50 6.01
CA ASP A 46 7.27 -4.74 6.67
C ASP A 46 7.74 -3.55 7.56
N PRO A 47 8.66 -3.77 8.52
CA PRO A 47 9.32 -2.72 9.32
C PRO A 47 10.21 -1.75 8.53
#